data_AF-M7T756-F1
#
_entry.id   AF-M7T756-F1
#
_cell.length_a   1.000
_cell.length_b   1.000
_cell.length_c   1.000
_cell.angle_alpha   90.00
_cell.angle_beta   90.00
_cell.angle_gamma   90.00
#
_symmetry.space_group_name_H-M   'P 1'
#
loop_
_entity.id
_entity.type
_entity.pdbx_description
1 polymer ?
#
loop_
_entity_poly.entity_id
_entity_poly.type
_entity_poly.pdbx_seq_one_letter_code
_entity_poly.pdbx_strand_id
1 'polypeptide(L)'
;MDLLQRLARSLDRPLFPWKKLVIGFSVAQYAFEEYLSLRQYQVLKKTKPPKVLEQEVSQEVYDKSQDYGRAKARFGFVRGLWGQIQNIAFIQLDVLPKLWSWTGSLLLRFAPARFTGEISHSIVFVLSFIIIQQILSLPMNVYHTFVLEEKFGFNKQTPKLFVTDMIKSNLLAFVLAPPILAGFLSIIQKTGTQFFYYLWMFAAGLQVFMITVYPIAILPLFNKLSPLEEGKLKSETEALAKKLKFPLQEFDFGFLTEHPIIIGFILFSDILAPMDTVIKLLMNIMSRRFEFQADGFAQELGYKTELASSLIKLQIQNLSTMDADWMYASYHFSHPILSERLKALDWTPSGKVVVEEKDGEVEKASGREL
;
A
#
# COMPACT_ATOMS: atom_id res chain seq x y z
N MET A 1 -18.96 27.29 -14.75
CA MET A 1 -17.65 27.99 -14.85
C MET A 1 -17.54 29.20 -13.91
N ASP A 2 -18.61 29.97 -13.68
CA ASP A 2 -18.59 31.19 -12.86
C ASP A 2 -18.24 30.93 -11.37
N LEU A 3 -18.78 29.87 -10.75
CA LEU A 3 -18.46 29.51 -9.35
C LEU A 3 -16.96 29.24 -9.15
N LEU A 4 -16.36 28.42 -10.03
CA LEU A 4 -14.93 28.06 -9.94
C LEU A 4 -14.02 29.27 -10.18
N GLN A 5 -14.39 30.15 -11.12
CA GLN A 5 -13.63 31.38 -11.36
C GLN A 5 -13.74 32.37 -10.20
N ARG A 6 -14.92 32.51 -9.58
CA ARG A 6 -15.11 33.33 -8.38
C ARG A 6 -14.32 32.77 -7.20
N LEU A 7 -14.32 31.45 -7.04
CA LEU A 7 -13.58 30.77 -5.98
C LEU A 7 -12.06 30.90 -6.20
N ALA A 8 -11.59 30.74 -7.43
CA ALA A 8 -10.19 30.99 -7.81
C ALA A 8 -9.76 32.43 -7.49
N ARG A 9 -10.51 33.45 -7.93
CA ARG A 9 -10.21 34.86 -7.62
C ARG A 9 -10.26 35.16 -6.12
N SER A 10 -11.16 34.52 -5.38
CA SER A 10 -11.26 34.69 -3.92
C SER A 10 -10.08 34.07 -3.18
N LEU A 11 -9.51 32.98 -3.70
CA LEU A 11 -8.36 32.30 -3.12
C LEU A 11 -7.04 32.95 -3.56
N ASP A 12 -6.97 33.49 -4.77
CA ASP A 12 -5.83 34.18 -5.37
C ASP A 12 -5.71 35.65 -4.91
N ARG A 13 -5.92 35.88 -3.61
CA ARG A 13 -5.69 37.19 -2.98
C ARG A 13 -4.30 37.22 -2.33
N PRO A 14 -3.56 38.34 -2.46
CA PRO A 14 -2.31 38.50 -1.72
C PRO A 14 -2.56 38.35 -0.22
N LEU A 15 -1.68 37.63 0.48
CA LEU A 15 -1.77 37.30 1.91
C LEU A 15 -2.89 36.33 2.32
N PHE A 16 -3.50 35.59 1.38
CA PHE A 16 -4.37 34.47 1.76
C PHE A 16 -3.60 33.48 2.66
N PRO A 17 -4.15 33.07 3.82
CA PRO A 17 -3.41 32.28 4.81
C PRO A 17 -3.32 30.80 4.41
N TRP A 18 -2.70 30.51 3.26
CA TRP A 18 -2.54 29.17 2.69
C TRP A 18 -1.94 28.17 3.68
N LYS A 19 -0.91 28.58 4.44
CA LYS A 19 -0.33 27.74 5.50
C LYS A 19 -1.37 27.31 6.55
N LYS A 20 -2.18 28.25 7.05
CA LYS A 20 -3.22 27.94 8.04
C LYS A 20 -4.31 27.05 7.45
N LEU A 21 -4.70 27.29 6.21
CA LEU A 21 -5.70 26.48 5.51
C LEU A 21 -5.20 25.04 5.33
N VAL A 22 -3.99 24.85 4.80
CA VAL A 22 -3.40 23.52 4.57
C VAL A 22 -3.21 22.76 5.89
N ILE A 23 -2.68 23.43 6.92
CA ILE A 23 -2.56 22.82 8.26
C ILE A 23 -3.93 22.48 8.84
N GLY A 24 -4.92 23.36 8.69
CA GLY A 24 -6.29 23.11 9.14
C GLY A 24 -6.91 21.87 8.49
N PHE A 25 -6.77 21.74 7.17
CA PHE A 25 -7.23 20.55 6.45
C PHE A 25 -6.47 19.28 6.87
N SER A 26 -5.14 19.37 6.99
CA SER A 26 -4.32 18.24 7.45
C SER A 26 -4.71 17.77 8.85
N VAL A 27 -4.91 18.69 9.80
CA VAL A 27 -5.35 18.37 11.18
C VAL A 27 -6.76 17.79 11.19
N ALA A 28 -7.68 18.33 10.37
CA ALA A 28 -9.04 17.81 10.26
C ALA A 28 -9.06 16.38 9.69
N GLN A 29 -8.27 16.12 8.64
CA GLN A 29 -8.10 14.79 8.06
C GLN A 29 -7.49 13.82 9.08
N TYR A 30 -6.42 14.23 9.76
CA TYR A 30 -5.80 13.45 10.82
C TYR A 30 -6.80 13.10 11.93
N ALA A 31 -7.56 14.08 12.43
CA ALA A 31 -8.56 13.86 13.47
C ALA A 31 -9.67 12.89 13.02
N PHE A 32 -10.08 12.95 11.75
CA PHE A 32 -11.04 12.01 11.19
C PHE A 32 -10.50 10.57 11.12
N GLU A 33 -9.28 10.40 10.61
CA GLU A 33 -8.60 9.08 10.55
C GLU A 33 -8.39 8.46 11.94
N GLU A 34 -7.98 9.29 12.90
CA GLU A 34 -7.83 8.89 14.31
C GLU A 34 -9.17 8.52 14.93
N TYR A 35 -10.24 9.27 14.65
CA TYR A 35 -11.58 8.93 15.09
C TYR A 35 -12.02 7.55 14.57
N LEU A 36 -11.81 7.26 13.29
CA LEU A 36 -12.11 5.93 12.73
C LEU A 36 -11.28 4.83 13.43
N SER A 37 -10.00 5.07 13.62
CA SER A 37 -9.07 4.13 14.25
C SER A 37 -9.42 3.88 15.72
N LEU A 38 -9.90 4.90 16.44
CA LEU A 38 -10.41 4.78 17.81
C LEU A 38 -11.67 3.93 17.87
N ARG A 39 -12.61 4.07 16.92
CA ARG A 39 -13.80 3.22 16.84
C ARG A 39 -13.41 1.76 16.64
N GLN A 40 -12.50 1.49 15.71
CA GLN A 40 -11.97 0.15 15.49
C GLN A 40 -11.29 -0.40 16.75
N TYR A 41 -10.54 0.43 17.47
CA TYR A 41 -9.90 0.03 18.72
C TYR A 41 -10.90 -0.40 19.80
N GLN A 42 -12.11 0.19 19.85
CA GLN A 42 -13.16 -0.29 20.76
C GLN A 42 -13.70 -1.67 20.37
N VAL A 43 -13.83 -1.94 19.06
CA VAL A 43 -14.20 -3.29 18.58
C VAL A 43 -13.14 -4.30 18.97
N LEU A 44 -11.86 -3.93 18.89
CA LEU A 44 -10.74 -4.79 19.29
C LEU A 44 -10.64 -5.08 20.80
N LYS A 45 -11.48 -4.44 21.63
CA LYS A 45 -11.58 -4.74 23.08
C LYS A 45 -12.62 -5.81 23.40
N LYS A 46 -13.43 -6.23 22.42
CA LYS A 46 -14.38 -7.32 22.62
C LYS A 46 -13.63 -8.60 22.99
N THR A 47 -14.19 -9.36 23.91
CA THR A 47 -13.56 -10.57 24.46
C THR A 47 -14.09 -11.87 23.86
N LYS A 48 -15.09 -11.79 22.97
CA LYS A 48 -15.71 -12.97 22.37
C LYS A 48 -15.68 -12.89 20.84
N PRO A 49 -15.39 -14.01 20.16
CA PRO A 49 -15.45 -14.06 18.70
C PRO A 49 -16.87 -13.78 18.19
N PRO A 50 -17.00 -13.26 16.94
CA PRO A 50 -18.29 -13.19 16.28
C PRO A 50 -18.94 -14.57 16.19
N LYS A 51 -20.27 -14.64 16.28
CA LYS A 51 -21.03 -15.91 16.26
C LYS A 51 -20.68 -16.83 15.07
N VAL A 52 -20.34 -16.24 13.92
CA VAL A 52 -19.97 -16.97 12.69
C VAL A 52 -18.64 -17.73 12.85
N LEU A 53 -17.75 -17.26 13.72
CA LEU A 53 -16.40 -17.80 13.93
C LEU A 53 -16.25 -18.51 15.28
N GLU A 54 -17.26 -18.47 16.15
CA GLU A 54 -17.20 -18.99 17.53
C GLU A 54 -16.91 -20.50 17.59
N GLN A 55 -17.37 -21.27 16.61
CA GLN A 55 -17.13 -22.71 16.53
C GLN A 55 -15.83 -23.06 15.76
N GLU A 56 -15.26 -22.09 15.04
CA GLU A 56 -14.15 -22.28 14.10
C GLU A 56 -12.80 -21.82 14.70
N VAL A 57 -12.83 -20.80 15.55
CA VAL A 57 -11.64 -20.17 16.13
C VAL A 57 -11.58 -20.43 17.64
N SER A 58 -10.45 -20.89 18.14
CA SER A 58 -10.25 -21.06 19.59
C SER A 58 -10.17 -19.70 20.30
N GLN A 59 -10.56 -19.67 21.57
CA GLN A 59 -10.50 -18.45 22.37
C GLN A 59 -9.06 -17.90 22.47
N GLU A 60 -8.06 -18.78 22.56
CA GLU A 60 -6.64 -18.41 22.61
C GLU A 60 -6.18 -17.69 21.33
N VAL A 61 -6.53 -18.23 20.16
CA VAL A 61 -6.21 -17.60 18.87
C VAL A 61 -6.93 -16.26 18.73
N TYR A 62 -8.19 -16.18 19.16
CA TYR A 62 -8.95 -14.95 19.16
C TYR A 62 -8.29 -13.89 20.05
N ASP A 63 -7.93 -14.23 21.28
CA ASP A 63 -7.28 -13.31 22.22
C ASP A 63 -5.93 -12.83 21.68
N LYS A 64 -5.13 -13.72 21.09
CA LYS A 64 -3.85 -13.39 20.43
C LYS A 64 -4.04 -12.45 19.24
N SER A 65 -5.06 -12.69 18.41
CA SER A 65 -5.42 -11.79 17.29
C SER A 65 -5.85 -10.42 17.78
N GLN A 66 -6.66 -10.36 18.85
CA GLN A 66 -7.07 -9.11 19.44
C GLN A 66 -5.90 -8.34 20.06
N ASP A 67 -4.98 -9.02 20.75
CA ASP A 67 -3.76 -8.40 21.27
C ASP A 67 -2.87 -7.83 20.16
N TYR A 68 -2.73 -8.56 19.05
CA TYR A 68 -1.99 -8.10 17.88
C TYR A 68 -2.64 -6.89 17.24
N GLY A 69 -3.96 -6.95 17.00
CA GLY A 69 -4.73 -5.82 16.47
C GLY A 69 -4.62 -4.58 17.37
N ARG A 70 -4.71 -4.75 18.69
CA ARG A 70 -4.54 -3.64 19.64
C ARG A 70 -3.13 -3.07 19.65
N ALA A 71 -2.10 -3.91 19.54
CA ALA A 71 -0.71 -3.46 19.47
C ALA A 71 -0.45 -2.67 18.18
N LYS A 72 -0.97 -3.15 17.04
CA LYS A 72 -0.95 -2.43 15.75
C LYS A 72 -1.68 -1.10 15.82
N ALA A 73 -2.88 -1.06 16.39
CA ALA A 73 -3.64 0.18 16.54
C ALA A 73 -2.90 1.20 17.43
N ARG A 74 -2.34 0.78 18.57
CA ARG A 74 -1.53 1.65 19.45
C ARG A 74 -0.29 2.20 18.73
N PHE A 75 0.41 1.36 17.98
CA PHE A 75 1.52 1.82 17.15
C PHE A 75 1.06 2.80 16.06
N GLY A 76 -0.09 2.52 15.43
CA GLY A 76 -0.72 3.39 14.45
C GLY A 76 -0.99 4.79 15.00
N PHE A 77 -1.55 4.90 16.20
CA PHE A 77 -1.78 6.18 16.87
C PHE A 77 -0.48 6.98 17.10
N VAL A 78 0.57 6.31 17.60
CA VAL A 78 1.87 6.96 17.85
C VAL A 78 2.52 7.39 16.54
N ARG A 79 2.50 6.53 15.52
CA ARG A 79 3.04 6.82 14.19
C ARG A 79 2.29 7.96 13.51
N GLY A 80 0.96 7.96 13.60
CA GLY A 80 0.08 9.00 13.07
C GLY A 80 0.40 10.35 13.71
N LEU A 81 0.46 10.41 15.05
CA LEU A 81 0.80 11.62 15.78
C LEU A 81 2.20 12.14 15.41
N TRP A 82 3.20 11.25 15.35
CA TRP A 82 4.55 11.60 14.92
C TRP A 82 4.57 12.18 13.51
N GLY A 83 3.88 11.54 12.56
CA GLY A 83 3.74 12.03 11.19
C GLY A 83 3.03 13.39 11.12
N GLN A 84 2.01 13.62 11.95
CA GLN A 84 1.31 14.90 12.00
C GLN A 84 2.19 16.02 12.57
N ILE A 85 2.97 15.74 13.63
CA ILE A 85 3.96 16.68 14.18
C ILE A 85 5.00 17.04 13.11
N GLN A 86 5.52 16.04 12.39
CA GLN A 86 6.46 16.25 11.30
C GLN A 86 5.84 17.12 10.19
N ASN A 87 4.62 16.80 9.74
CA ASN A 87 3.94 17.56 8.70
C ASN A 87 3.78 19.05 9.09
N ILE A 88 3.28 19.32 10.29
CA ILE A 88 3.11 20.69 10.81
C ILE A 88 4.48 21.39 10.92
N ALA A 89 5.49 20.72 11.47
CA ALA A 89 6.83 21.28 11.59
C ALA A 89 7.45 21.62 10.22
N PHE A 90 7.28 20.75 9.22
CA PHE A 90 7.77 20.99 7.86
C PHE A 90 7.17 22.24 7.23
N ILE A 91 5.85 22.45 7.41
CA ILE A 91 5.13 23.60 6.86
C ILE A 91 5.45 24.88 7.65
N GLN A 92 5.45 24.83 8.99
CA GLN A 92 5.66 25.99 9.85
C GLN A 92 7.10 26.50 9.80
N LEU A 93 8.08 25.59 9.72
CA LEU A 93 9.50 25.95 9.69
C LEU A 93 10.03 26.22 8.28
N ASP A 94 9.18 26.19 7.26
CA ASP A 94 9.56 26.40 5.85
C ASP A 94 10.72 25.48 5.43
N VAL A 95 10.60 24.19 5.78
CA VAL A 95 11.66 23.20 5.51
C VAL A 95 11.89 23.04 4.01
N LEU A 96 10.83 23.06 3.18
CA LEU A 96 10.96 22.88 1.73
C LEU A 96 11.74 24.03 1.06
N PRO A 97 11.43 25.32 1.27
CA PRO A 97 12.26 26.42 0.74
C PRO A 97 13.71 26.39 1.25
N LYS A 98 13.92 26.09 2.54
CA LYS A 98 15.27 25.98 3.12
C LYS A 98 16.06 24.85 2.48
N LEU A 99 15.44 23.69 2.32
CA LEU A 99 16.04 22.54 1.67
C LEU A 99 16.39 22.84 0.21
N TRP A 100 15.49 23.51 -0.53
CA TRP A 100 15.75 23.98 -1.88
C TRP A 100 16.98 24.89 -1.95
N SER A 101 17.08 25.89 -1.09
CA SER A 101 18.25 26.78 -1.06
C SER A 101 19.55 26.03 -0.73
N TRP A 102 19.50 25.08 0.22
CA TRP A 102 20.64 24.28 0.62
C TRP A 102 21.12 23.37 -0.52
N THR A 103 20.22 22.64 -1.19
CA THR A 103 20.60 21.77 -2.31
C THR A 103 21.11 22.57 -3.51
N GLY A 104 20.61 23.80 -3.72
CA GLY A 104 21.13 24.70 -4.75
C GLY A 104 22.57 25.12 -4.46
N SER A 105 22.87 25.48 -3.21
CA SER A 105 24.24 25.81 -2.78
C SER A 105 25.20 24.62 -2.90
N LEU A 106 24.73 23.41 -2.60
CA LEU A 106 25.48 22.18 -2.75
C LEU A 106 25.81 21.91 -4.23
N LEU A 107 24.82 22.06 -5.11
CA LEU A 107 24.98 21.87 -6.55
C LEU A 107 26.00 22.85 -7.13
N LEU A 108 25.93 24.13 -6.76
CA LEU A 108 26.89 25.14 -7.21
C LEU A 108 28.33 24.87 -6.71
N ARG A 109 28.47 24.23 -5.55
CA ARG A 109 29.78 23.93 -4.95
C ARG A 109 30.44 22.68 -5.53
N PHE A 110 29.67 21.65 -5.85
CA PHE A 110 30.21 20.33 -6.19
C PHE A 110 29.90 19.86 -7.61
N ALA A 111 28.90 20.44 -8.29
CA ALA A 111 28.53 20.02 -9.64
C ALA A 111 29.27 20.85 -10.72
N PRO A 112 29.71 20.21 -11.82
CA PRO A 112 30.21 20.92 -13.00
C PRO A 112 29.17 21.92 -13.55
N ALA A 113 29.62 23.02 -14.17
CA ALA A 113 28.77 24.10 -14.66
C ALA A 113 27.59 23.63 -15.54
N ARG A 114 27.78 22.56 -16.33
CA ARG A 114 26.73 21.95 -17.17
C ARG A 114 25.54 21.34 -16.40
N PHE A 115 25.70 21.08 -15.11
CA PHE A 115 24.68 20.48 -14.23
C PHE A 115 24.10 21.48 -13.22
N THR A 116 24.18 22.78 -13.49
CA THR A 116 23.68 23.83 -12.59
C THR A 116 22.27 24.33 -12.95
N GLY A 117 21.61 23.73 -13.95
CA GLY A 117 20.27 24.10 -14.36
C GLY A 117 19.17 23.65 -13.39
N GLU A 118 17.97 24.22 -13.53
CA GLU A 118 16.79 23.96 -12.70
C GLU A 118 16.45 22.46 -12.57
N ILE A 119 16.59 21.70 -13.65
CA ILE A 119 16.33 20.25 -13.66
C ILE A 119 17.29 19.51 -12.73
N SER A 120 18.59 19.83 -12.79
CA SER A 120 19.61 19.18 -11.95
C SER A 120 19.42 19.54 -10.48
N HIS A 121 19.08 20.80 -10.18
CA HIS A 121 18.72 21.23 -8.84
C HIS A 121 17.48 20.49 -8.32
N SER A 122 16.43 20.38 -9.13
CA SER A 122 15.21 19.66 -8.78
C SER A 122 15.47 18.19 -8.46
N ILE A 123 16.33 17.52 -9.23
CA ILE A 123 16.72 16.13 -8.98
C ILE A 123 17.43 16.03 -7.62
N VAL A 124 18.46 16.84 -7.37
CA VAL A 124 19.20 16.81 -6.10
C VAL A 124 18.30 17.14 -4.92
N PHE A 125 17.38 18.09 -5.10
CA PHE A 125 16.35 18.43 -4.11
C PHE A 125 15.46 17.22 -3.78
N VAL A 126 14.87 16.56 -4.78
CA VAL A 126 13.99 15.40 -4.58
C VAL A 126 14.75 14.24 -3.93
N LEU A 127 15.96 13.91 -4.39
CA LEU A 127 16.77 12.84 -3.80
C LEU A 127 17.13 13.15 -2.34
N SER A 128 17.52 14.39 -2.03
CA SER A 128 17.82 14.81 -0.66
C SER A 128 16.58 14.74 0.23
N PHE A 129 15.43 15.16 -0.29
CA PHE A 129 14.16 15.08 0.42
C PHE A 129 13.77 13.63 0.72
N ILE A 130 13.93 12.70 -0.23
CA ILE A 130 13.68 11.26 -0.01
C ILE A 130 14.52 10.72 1.14
N ILE A 131 15.82 11.04 1.18
CA ILE A 131 16.72 10.59 2.25
C ILE A 131 16.32 11.16 3.60
N ILE A 132 15.98 12.46 3.67
CA ILE A 132 15.53 13.08 4.92
C ILE A 132 14.26 12.39 5.43
N GLN A 133 13.27 12.17 4.57
CA GLN A 133 12.02 11.49 4.92
C GLN A 133 12.26 10.04 5.38
N GLN A 134 13.21 9.35 4.76
CA GLN A 134 13.60 8.00 5.16
C GLN A 134 14.24 7.98 6.55
N ILE A 135 15.18 8.89 6.83
CA ILE A 135 15.81 9.01 8.17
C ILE A 135 14.75 9.30 9.24
N LEU A 136 13.82 10.20 8.94
CA LEU A 136 12.74 10.59 9.84
C LEU A 136 11.71 9.49 10.12
N SER A 137 11.56 8.53 9.19
CA SER A 137 10.66 7.38 9.33
C SER A 137 11.36 6.12 9.86
N LEU A 138 12.69 6.07 9.81
CA LEU A 138 13.50 4.91 10.21
C LEU A 138 13.20 4.42 11.64
N PRO A 139 13.08 5.26 12.68
CA PRO A 139 12.77 4.78 14.03
C PRO A 139 11.45 4.02 14.10
N MET A 140 10.42 4.51 13.40
CA MET A 140 9.10 3.86 13.36
C MET A 140 9.15 2.54 12.57
N ASN A 141 9.90 2.50 11.47
CA ASN A 141 10.08 1.28 10.67
C ASN A 141 10.82 0.20 11.47
N VAL A 142 11.89 0.57 12.18
CA VAL A 142 12.66 -0.34 13.04
C VAL A 142 11.79 -0.87 14.18
N TYR A 143 11.03 -0.02 14.85
CA TYR A 143 10.11 -0.45 15.91
C TYR A 143 9.02 -1.38 15.37
N HIS A 144 8.43 -1.05 14.23
CA HIS A 144 7.42 -1.90 13.60
C HIS A 144 7.97 -3.30 13.31
N THR A 145 9.13 -3.40 12.64
CA THR A 145 9.69 -4.70 12.24
C THR A 145 10.24 -5.49 13.42
N PHE A 146 11.12 -4.90 14.23
CA PHE A 146 11.92 -5.64 15.22
C PHE A 146 11.31 -5.67 16.63
N VAL A 147 10.24 -4.91 16.89
CA VAL A 147 9.57 -4.92 18.20
C VAL A 147 8.13 -5.36 18.06
N LEU A 148 7.35 -4.72 17.19
CA LEU A 148 5.93 -5.04 17.03
C LEU A 148 5.74 -6.39 16.33
N GLU A 149 6.26 -6.57 15.12
CA GLU A 149 6.08 -7.82 14.36
C GLU A 149 6.84 -8.99 14.98
N GLU A 150 8.04 -8.75 15.54
CA GLU A 150 8.82 -9.76 16.28
C GLU A 150 8.06 -10.30 17.50
N LYS A 151 7.39 -9.43 18.27
CA LYS A 151 6.60 -9.82 19.46
C LYS A 151 5.52 -10.86 19.14
N PHE A 152 4.98 -10.85 17.93
CA PHE A 152 3.93 -11.78 17.50
C PHE A 152 4.47 -12.90 16.58
N GLY A 153 5.79 -12.99 16.38
CA GLY A 153 6.44 -14.04 15.59
C GLY A 153 6.32 -13.86 14.07
N PHE A 154 5.87 -12.68 13.61
CA PHE A 154 5.69 -12.37 12.19
C PHE A 154 6.94 -11.82 11.53
N ASN A 155 7.88 -11.27 12.30
CA ASN A 155 9.14 -10.81 11.72
C ASN A 155 9.96 -12.01 11.23
N LYS A 156 10.33 -11.94 9.95
CA LYS A 156 11.25 -12.87 9.29
C LYS A 156 12.42 -12.12 8.66
N GLN A 157 12.74 -10.91 9.13
CA GLN A 157 13.84 -10.11 8.60
C GLN A 157 14.96 -10.03 9.62
N THR A 158 16.20 -10.30 9.19
CA THR A 158 17.39 -10.01 9.98
C THR A 158 17.76 -8.53 9.87
N PRO A 159 18.44 -7.93 10.87
CA PRO A 159 18.92 -6.54 10.77
C PRO A 159 19.81 -6.30 9.54
N LYS A 160 20.61 -7.29 9.16
CA LYS A 160 21.46 -7.24 7.96
C LYS A 160 20.60 -7.19 6.70
N LEU A 161 19.60 -8.06 6.58
CA LEU A 161 18.70 -8.07 5.43
C LEU A 161 17.92 -6.75 5.33
N PHE A 162 17.39 -6.25 6.45
CA PHE A 162 16.68 -4.98 6.51
C PHE A 162 17.52 -3.79 5.99
N VAL A 163 18.77 -3.66 6.46
CA VAL A 163 19.66 -2.59 5.99
C VAL A 163 20.08 -2.79 4.55
N THR A 164 20.34 -4.03 4.13
CA THR A 164 20.71 -4.36 2.75
C THR A 164 19.59 -3.98 1.78
N ASP A 165 18.34 -4.33 2.11
CA ASP A 165 17.18 -3.98 1.31
C ASP A 165 16.96 -2.47 1.27
N MET A 166 17.12 -1.78 2.40
CA MET A 166 17.03 -0.32 2.45
C MET A 166 18.04 0.34 1.49
N ILE A 167 19.29 -0.12 1.49
CA ILE A 167 20.34 0.38 0.59
C ILE A 167 20.01 0.05 -0.87
N LYS A 168 19.62 -1.20 -1.17
CA LYS A 168 19.23 -1.63 -2.52
C LYS A 168 18.07 -0.80 -3.08
N SER A 169 17.02 -0.57 -2.27
CA SER A 169 15.88 0.26 -2.64
C SER A 169 16.29 1.71 -2.92
N ASN A 170 17.17 2.27 -2.10
CA ASN A 170 17.69 3.62 -2.32
C ASN A 170 18.53 3.73 -3.59
N LEU A 171 19.43 2.77 -3.84
CA LEU A 171 20.23 2.75 -5.06
C LEU A 171 19.34 2.64 -6.30
N LEU A 172 18.33 1.77 -6.26
CA LEU A 172 17.37 1.65 -7.35
C LEU A 172 16.61 2.97 -7.58
N ALA A 173 16.10 3.60 -6.52
CA ALA A 173 15.44 4.89 -6.62
C ALA A 173 16.37 5.98 -7.19
N PHE A 174 17.64 5.97 -6.80
CA PHE A 174 18.64 6.95 -7.26
C PHE A 174 19.06 6.72 -8.72
N VAL A 175 18.91 5.51 -9.25
CA VAL A 175 19.14 5.22 -10.67
C VAL A 175 17.91 5.55 -11.51
N LEU A 176 16.70 5.18 -11.03
CA LEU A 176 15.47 5.33 -11.82
C LEU A 176 14.85 6.74 -11.73
N ALA A 177 14.84 7.37 -10.55
CA ALA A 177 14.15 8.64 -10.37
C ALA A 177 14.76 9.80 -11.18
N PRO A 178 16.10 10.00 -11.25
CA PRO A 178 16.68 11.09 -12.01
C PRO A 178 16.31 11.15 -13.50
N PRO A 179 16.43 10.08 -14.31
CA PRO A 179 16.03 10.14 -15.72
C PRO A 179 14.53 10.36 -15.90
N ILE A 180 13.70 9.79 -15.03
CA ILE A 180 12.24 10.00 -15.05
C ILE A 180 11.91 11.46 -14.75
N LEU A 181 12.46 12.03 -13.67
CA LEU A 181 12.28 13.42 -13.27
C LEU A 181 12.83 14.39 -14.33
N ALA A 182 13.99 14.08 -14.90
CA ALA A 182 14.57 14.87 -15.98
C ALA A 182 13.65 14.90 -17.21
N GLY A 183 13.11 13.75 -17.62
CA GLY A 183 12.16 13.65 -18.73
C GLY A 183 10.89 14.44 -18.45
N PHE A 184 10.30 14.24 -17.27
CA PHE A 184 9.09 14.92 -16.81
C PHE A 184 9.26 16.45 -16.83
N LEU A 185 10.30 16.98 -16.18
CA LEU A 185 10.56 18.42 -16.12
C LEU A 185 10.93 19.00 -17.48
N SER A 186 11.67 18.25 -18.29
CA SER A 186 12.01 18.66 -19.67
C SER A 186 10.78 18.81 -20.55
N ILE A 187 9.78 17.94 -20.39
CA ILE A 187 8.51 18.05 -21.12
C ILE A 187 7.82 19.35 -20.72
N ILE A 188 7.68 19.62 -19.41
CA ILE A 188 7.03 20.84 -18.91
C ILE A 188 7.71 22.10 -19.45
N GLN A 189 9.05 22.18 -19.34
CA GLN A 189 9.81 23.33 -19.82
C GLN A 189 9.71 23.55 -21.34
N LYS A 190 9.58 22.48 -22.13
CA LYS A 190 9.53 22.56 -23.60
C LYS A 190 8.13 22.80 -24.18
N THR A 191 7.09 22.34 -23.50
CA THR A 191 5.73 22.26 -24.07
C THR A 191 4.76 23.31 -23.53
N GLY A 192 5.18 24.11 -22.53
CA GLY A 192 4.44 25.28 -22.07
C GLY A 192 3.05 24.89 -21.56
N THR A 193 1.97 25.44 -22.15
CA THR A 193 0.59 25.20 -21.71
C THR A 193 -0.01 23.85 -22.16
N GLN A 194 0.59 23.20 -23.17
CA GLN A 194 0.11 21.89 -23.67
C GLN A 194 0.79 20.71 -22.96
N PHE A 195 1.58 20.99 -21.92
CA PHE A 195 2.40 20.00 -21.24
C PHE A 195 1.63 18.76 -20.79
N PHE A 196 0.39 18.94 -20.35
CA PHE A 196 -0.43 17.88 -19.81
C PHE A 196 -0.63 16.70 -20.78
N TYR A 197 -0.83 16.94 -22.08
CA TYR A 197 -0.97 15.85 -23.06
C TYR A 197 0.32 15.05 -23.23
N TYR A 198 1.46 15.74 -23.35
CA TYR A 198 2.76 15.10 -23.51
C TYR A 198 3.22 14.38 -22.24
N LEU A 199 2.92 14.97 -21.08
CA LEU A 199 3.18 14.39 -19.77
C LEU A 199 2.36 13.11 -19.58
N TRP A 200 1.09 13.13 -19.98
CA TRP A 200 0.23 11.95 -19.93
C TRP A 200 0.75 10.83 -20.82
N MET A 201 1.13 11.14 -22.07
CA MET A 201 1.73 10.15 -22.98
C MET A 201 3.04 9.58 -22.43
N PHE A 202 3.90 10.44 -21.87
CA PHE A 202 5.14 10.02 -21.22
C PHE A 202 4.88 9.11 -20.01
N ALA A 203 3.94 9.49 -19.14
CA ALA A 203 3.56 8.69 -17.97
C ALA A 203 2.94 7.35 -18.38
N ALA A 204 2.07 7.32 -19.39
CA ALA A 204 1.49 6.08 -19.90
C ALA A 204 2.56 5.14 -20.49
N GLY A 205 3.49 5.68 -21.29
CA GLY A 205 4.62 4.91 -21.82
C GLY A 205 5.52 4.38 -20.71
N LEU A 206 5.85 5.22 -19.72
CA LEU A 206 6.63 4.83 -18.55
C LEU A 206 5.91 3.75 -17.72
N GLN A 207 4.59 3.85 -17.55
CA GLN A 207 3.79 2.87 -16.82
C GLN A 207 3.84 1.50 -17.49
N VAL A 208 3.62 1.44 -18.81
CA VAL A 208 3.71 0.18 -19.58
C VAL A 208 5.13 -0.39 -19.49
N PHE A 209 6.14 0.46 -19.65
CA PHE A 209 7.54 0.05 -19.50
C PHE A 209 7.82 -0.54 -18.10
N MET A 210 7.36 0.12 -17.04
CA MET A 210 7.58 -0.33 -15.66
C MET A 210 6.80 -1.61 -15.33
N ILE A 211 5.59 -1.81 -15.86
CA ILE A 211 4.84 -3.08 -15.70
C ILE A 211 5.64 -4.25 -16.25
N THR A 212 6.35 -4.07 -17.37
CA THR A 212 7.19 -5.11 -17.97
C THR A 212 8.52 -5.27 -17.23
N VAL A 213 9.20 -4.16 -16.92
CA VAL A 213 10.55 -4.18 -16.32
C VAL A 213 10.54 -4.60 -14.86
N TYR A 214 9.49 -4.28 -14.11
CA TYR A 214 9.41 -4.55 -12.68
C TYR A 214 9.57 -6.05 -12.33
N PRO A 215 8.76 -6.98 -12.86
CA PRO A 215 8.89 -8.41 -12.53
C PRO A 215 10.20 -9.02 -13.05
N ILE A 216 10.72 -8.54 -14.19
CA ILE A 216 11.90 -9.12 -14.85
C ILE A 216 13.22 -8.66 -14.23
N ALA A 217 13.34 -7.36 -13.92
CA ALA A 217 14.62 -6.76 -13.54
C ALA A 217 14.64 -6.27 -12.08
N ILE A 218 13.52 -5.81 -11.53
CA ILE A 218 13.47 -5.21 -10.19
C ILE A 218 13.17 -6.27 -9.13
N LEU A 219 12.11 -7.05 -9.32
CA LEU A 219 11.65 -8.06 -8.36
C LEU A 219 12.74 -9.07 -7.99
N PRO A 220 13.56 -9.60 -8.93
CA PRO A 220 14.61 -10.57 -8.61
C PRO A 220 15.76 -10.02 -7.78
N LEU A 221 15.95 -8.69 -7.72
CA LEU A 221 16.99 -8.06 -6.89
C LEU A 221 16.69 -8.16 -5.38
N PHE A 222 15.40 -8.31 -5.06
CA PHE A 222 14.86 -8.34 -3.70
C PHE A 222 14.39 -9.73 -3.26
N ASN A 223 13.93 -10.55 -4.19
CA ASN A 223 13.32 -11.85 -3.87
C ASN A 223 13.91 -12.94 -4.76
N LYS A 224 14.11 -14.15 -4.20
CA LYS A 224 14.38 -15.32 -5.02
C LYS A 224 13.06 -15.81 -5.59
N LEU A 225 12.97 -15.87 -6.91
CA LEU A 225 11.85 -16.49 -7.62
C LEU A 225 12.24 -17.94 -7.86
N SER A 226 11.54 -18.87 -7.23
CA SER A 226 11.70 -20.31 -7.45
C SER A 226 10.44 -20.85 -8.11
N PRO A 227 10.55 -21.70 -9.14
CA PRO A 227 9.39 -22.33 -9.74
C PRO A 227 8.68 -23.22 -8.72
N LEU A 228 7.36 -23.38 -8.89
CA LEU A 228 6.56 -24.27 -8.06
C LEU A 228 7.10 -25.71 -8.19
N GLU A 229 7.31 -26.37 -7.05
CA GLU A 229 7.81 -27.76 -7.03
C GLU A 229 6.85 -28.71 -7.75
N GLU A 230 7.42 -29.72 -8.41
CA GLU A 230 6.64 -30.78 -9.05
C GLU A 230 5.85 -31.57 -8.00
N GLY A 231 4.53 -31.62 -8.15
CA GLY A 231 3.68 -32.30 -7.17
C GLY A 231 2.19 -32.16 -7.43
N LYS A 232 1.39 -32.74 -6.53
CA LYS A 232 -0.08 -32.78 -6.63
C LYS A 232 -0.70 -31.38 -6.80
N LEU A 233 -0.20 -30.38 -6.09
CA LEU A 233 -0.69 -29.00 -6.16
C LEU A 233 -0.50 -28.39 -7.56
N LYS A 234 0.67 -28.60 -8.17
CA LYS A 234 0.98 -28.12 -9.53
C LYS A 234 0.03 -28.78 -10.54
N SER A 235 -0.10 -30.11 -10.49
CA SER A 235 -0.97 -30.84 -11.40
C SER A 235 -2.46 -30.45 -11.28
N GLU A 236 -2.95 -30.24 -10.05
CA GLU A 236 -4.35 -29.82 -9.81
C GLU A 236 -4.60 -28.40 -10.31
N THR A 237 -3.65 -27.48 -10.10
CA THR A 237 -3.73 -26.10 -10.59
C THR A 237 -3.70 -26.06 -12.12
N GLU A 238 -2.84 -26.86 -12.75
CA GLU A 238 -2.76 -26.99 -14.21
C GLU A 238 -4.05 -27.55 -14.82
N ALA A 239 -4.63 -28.57 -14.20
CA ALA A 239 -5.90 -29.15 -14.62
C ALA A 239 -7.05 -28.13 -14.53
N LEU A 240 -7.10 -27.34 -13.44
CA LEU A 240 -8.12 -26.31 -13.25
C LEU A 240 -8.00 -25.20 -14.29
N ALA A 241 -6.80 -24.70 -14.54
CA ALA A 241 -6.60 -23.63 -15.51
C ALA A 241 -6.91 -24.11 -16.94
N LYS A 242 -6.53 -25.34 -17.30
CA LYS A 242 -6.88 -25.94 -18.59
C LYS A 242 -8.40 -26.07 -18.74
N LYS A 243 -9.12 -26.49 -17.69
CA LYS A 243 -10.59 -26.54 -17.65
C LYS A 243 -11.20 -25.16 -17.91
N LEU A 244 -10.59 -24.11 -17.35
CA LEU A 244 -11.03 -22.71 -17.52
C LEU A 244 -10.49 -22.03 -18.79
N LYS A 245 -9.73 -22.74 -19.63
CA LYS A 245 -9.00 -22.20 -20.80
C LYS A 245 -8.11 -21.00 -20.45
N PHE A 246 -7.61 -20.98 -19.22
CA PHE A 246 -6.67 -19.98 -18.77
C PHE A 246 -5.26 -20.35 -19.26
N PRO A 247 -4.54 -19.45 -19.96
CA PRO A 247 -3.23 -19.76 -20.52
C PRO A 247 -2.18 -19.87 -19.42
N LEU A 248 -1.97 -21.08 -18.88
CA LEU A 248 -0.80 -21.39 -18.06
C LEU A 248 0.40 -21.64 -18.97
N GLN A 249 1.24 -20.64 -19.13
CA GLN A 249 2.66 -20.88 -19.38
C GLN A 249 3.36 -20.96 -18.01
N GLU A 250 4.50 -21.64 -17.93
CA GLU A 250 5.27 -21.94 -16.70
C GLU A 250 5.20 -20.80 -15.68
N PHE A 251 5.06 -21.14 -14.38
CA PHE A 251 4.94 -20.20 -13.25
C PHE A 251 6.10 -19.20 -13.18
N ASP A 252 6.01 -18.20 -14.03
CA ASP A 252 6.74 -16.94 -14.02
C ASP A 252 5.64 -15.89 -14.01
N PHE A 253 5.55 -15.11 -12.94
CA PHE A 253 4.47 -14.15 -12.75
C PHE A 253 4.54 -13.06 -13.83
N GLY A 254 3.75 -13.22 -14.90
CA GLY A 254 3.64 -12.25 -15.99
C GLY A 254 2.34 -12.45 -16.78
N PHE A 255 1.28 -11.74 -16.39
CA PHE A 255 0.04 -11.71 -17.16
C PHE A 255 0.29 -11.03 -18.52
N LEU A 256 0.11 -11.78 -19.61
CA LEU A 256 0.01 -11.24 -20.96
C LEU A 256 -1.47 -11.19 -21.38
N THR A 257 -1.85 -10.04 -21.96
CA THR A 257 -3.09 -9.75 -22.70
C THR A 257 -4.41 -9.72 -21.93
N GLU A 258 -4.77 -8.53 -21.42
CA GLU A 258 -5.99 -7.77 -21.74
C GLU A 258 -5.99 -6.42 -20.96
N HIS A 259 -6.40 -5.32 -21.61
CA HIS A 259 -6.41 -3.97 -21.00
C HIS A 259 -7.82 -3.36 -21.02
N PRO A 260 -8.38 -2.94 -19.88
CA PRO A 260 -9.44 -1.94 -19.84
C PRO A 260 -8.85 -0.52 -19.94
N ILE A 261 -9.37 0.28 -20.86
CA ILE A 261 -9.02 1.68 -21.18
C ILE A 261 -9.26 2.68 -20.00
N ILE A 262 -9.74 2.20 -18.85
CA ILE A 262 -10.11 3.00 -17.68
C ILE A 262 -8.90 3.51 -16.87
N ILE A 263 -7.73 2.87 -16.99
CA ILE A 263 -6.52 3.24 -16.23
C ILE A 263 -5.99 4.63 -16.66
N GLY A 264 -6.23 5.04 -17.90
CA GLY A 264 -5.88 6.39 -18.39
C GLY A 264 -6.69 7.51 -17.72
N PHE A 265 -7.87 7.21 -17.16
CA PHE A 265 -8.72 8.17 -16.46
C PHE A 265 -8.32 8.33 -14.98
N ILE A 266 -7.79 7.26 -14.37
CA ILE A 266 -7.37 7.23 -12.95
C ILE A 266 -6.08 8.05 -12.73
N LEU A 267 -5.23 8.15 -13.75
CA LEU A 267 -3.97 8.91 -13.69
C LEU A 267 -4.12 10.45 -13.66
N PHE A 268 -5.35 10.97 -13.67
CA PHE A 268 -5.64 12.40 -13.52
C PHE A 268 -5.99 12.82 -12.07
N SER A 269 -5.92 11.89 -11.10
CA SER A 269 -6.55 12.05 -9.77
C SER A 269 -5.69 12.66 -8.65
N ASP A 270 -4.44 13.05 -8.90
CA ASP A 270 -3.49 13.44 -7.83
C ASP A 270 -3.54 14.92 -7.38
N ILE A 271 -4.53 15.71 -7.84
CA ILE A 271 -4.65 17.13 -7.49
C ILE A 271 -5.70 17.41 -6.39
N LEU A 272 -6.45 16.40 -5.93
CA LEU A 272 -7.62 16.64 -5.09
C LEU A 272 -7.65 15.73 -3.87
N ALA A 273 -6.84 16.07 -2.85
CA ALA A 273 -6.83 15.38 -1.55
C ALA A 273 -8.23 15.17 -0.90
N PRO A 274 -9.23 16.08 -1.06
CA PRO A 274 -10.60 15.82 -0.60
C PRO A 274 -11.40 14.88 -1.53
N MET A 275 -11.10 14.84 -2.84
CA MET A 275 -11.73 13.85 -3.74
C MET A 275 -11.14 12.47 -3.54
N ASP A 276 -9.86 12.36 -3.18
CA ASP A 276 -9.18 11.08 -2.94
C ASP A 276 -9.88 10.26 -1.85
N THR A 277 -10.35 10.91 -0.78
CA THR A 277 -11.16 10.26 0.27
C THR A 277 -12.44 9.62 -0.30
N VAL A 278 -13.13 10.31 -1.20
CA VAL A 278 -14.37 9.83 -1.84
C VAL A 278 -14.08 8.76 -2.88
N ILE A 279 -13.06 8.98 -3.72
CA ILE A 279 -12.63 8.03 -4.75
C ILE A 279 -12.15 6.74 -4.09
N LYS A 280 -11.33 6.82 -3.05
CA LYS A 280 -10.89 5.67 -2.24
C LYS A 280 -12.08 4.89 -1.69
N LEU A 281 -13.09 5.57 -1.14
CA LEU A 281 -14.31 4.92 -0.67
C LEU A 281 -15.03 4.19 -1.82
N LEU A 282 -15.20 4.83 -2.97
CA LEU A 282 -15.84 4.22 -4.15
C LEU A 282 -15.03 3.04 -4.69
N MET A 283 -13.70 3.15 -4.75
CA MET A 283 -12.80 2.09 -5.17
C MET A 283 -12.85 0.90 -4.20
N ASN A 284 -12.88 1.15 -2.90
CA ASN A 284 -13.05 0.09 -1.89
C ASN A 284 -14.42 -0.59 -2.03
N ILE A 285 -15.50 0.17 -2.26
CA ILE A 285 -16.83 -0.41 -2.52
C ILE A 285 -16.80 -1.32 -3.76
N MET A 286 -16.18 -0.88 -4.84
CA MET A 286 -16.05 -1.66 -6.07
C MET A 286 -15.18 -2.91 -5.87
N SER A 287 -14.02 -2.78 -5.22
CA SER A 287 -13.13 -3.90 -4.87
C SER A 287 -13.86 -4.97 -4.05
N ARG A 288 -14.64 -4.57 -3.03
CA ARG A 288 -15.45 -5.50 -2.23
C ARG A 288 -16.50 -6.24 -3.07
N ARG A 289 -17.09 -5.60 -4.08
CA ARG A 289 -18.02 -6.27 -5.00
C ARG A 289 -17.31 -7.32 -5.86
N PHE A 290 -16.10 -7.04 -6.33
CA PHE A 290 -15.30 -8.00 -7.08
C PHE A 290 -14.92 -9.22 -6.24
N GLU A 291 -14.59 -9.03 -4.95
CA GLU A 291 -14.37 -10.15 -4.02
C GLU A 291 -15.59 -11.07 -3.90
N PHE A 292 -16.80 -10.51 -3.72
CA PHE A 292 -18.02 -11.34 -3.67
C PHE A 292 -18.32 -12.04 -5.00
N GLN A 293 -17.99 -11.43 -6.13
CA GLN A 293 -18.13 -12.07 -7.44
C GLN A 293 -17.13 -13.22 -7.62
N ALA A 294 -15.89 -13.05 -7.16
CA ALA A 294 -14.87 -14.09 -7.17
C ALA A 294 -15.24 -15.26 -6.24
N ASP A 295 -15.78 -14.98 -5.06
CA ASP A 295 -16.31 -15.98 -4.14
C ASP A 295 -17.49 -16.75 -4.76
N GLY A 296 -18.41 -16.05 -5.43
CA GLY A 296 -19.51 -16.65 -6.17
C GLY A 296 -19.04 -17.56 -7.31
N PHE A 297 -18.02 -17.14 -8.06
CA PHE A 297 -17.40 -17.94 -9.12
C PHE A 297 -16.77 -19.23 -8.56
N ALA A 298 -16.04 -19.15 -7.44
CA ALA A 298 -15.48 -20.32 -6.78
C ALA A 298 -16.57 -21.28 -6.25
N GLN A 299 -17.70 -20.73 -5.77
CA GLN A 299 -18.87 -21.50 -5.37
C GLN A 299 -19.51 -22.24 -6.55
N GLU A 300 -19.66 -21.58 -7.71
CA GLU A 300 -20.17 -22.21 -8.94
C GLU A 300 -19.28 -23.37 -9.43
N LEU A 301 -17.96 -23.29 -9.17
CA LEU A 301 -17.02 -24.37 -9.45
C LEU A 301 -17.04 -25.53 -8.44
N GLY A 302 -17.80 -25.39 -7.34
CA GLY A 302 -17.93 -26.41 -6.30
C GLY A 302 -16.90 -26.33 -5.17
N TYR A 303 -16.05 -25.30 -5.12
CA TYR A 303 -14.96 -25.15 -4.14
C TYR A 303 -15.36 -24.36 -2.88
N LYS A 304 -16.65 -24.33 -2.55
CA LYS A 304 -17.19 -23.53 -1.43
C LYS A 304 -16.53 -23.88 -0.09
N THR A 305 -16.39 -25.17 0.19
CA THR A 305 -15.87 -25.66 1.49
C THR A 305 -14.38 -25.40 1.62
N GLU A 306 -13.62 -25.67 0.55
CA GLU A 306 -12.19 -25.46 0.46
C GLU A 306 -11.85 -23.97 0.58
N LEU A 307 -12.63 -23.10 -0.08
CA LEU A 307 -12.49 -21.66 0.01
C LEU A 307 -12.76 -21.16 1.43
N ALA A 308 -13.89 -21.54 2.03
CA ALA A 308 -14.23 -21.13 3.40
C ALA A 308 -13.16 -21.56 4.42
N SER A 309 -12.71 -22.82 4.34
CA SER A 309 -11.64 -23.35 5.19
C SER A 309 -10.32 -22.60 4.98
N SER A 310 -9.95 -22.32 3.72
CA SER A 310 -8.73 -21.58 3.40
C SER A 310 -8.77 -20.14 3.94
N LEU A 311 -9.91 -19.45 3.84
CA LEU A 311 -10.09 -18.10 4.37
C LEU A 311 -9.97 -18.08 5.90
N ILE A 312 -10.58 -19.04 6.59
CA ILE A 312 -10.47 -19.19 8.05
C ILE A 312 -9.02 -19.48 8.45
N LYS A 313 -8.35 -20.41 7.76
CA LYS A 313 -6.95 -20.77 8.02
C LYS A 313 -6.01 -19.57 7.84
N LEU A 314 -6.15 -18.82 6.75
CA LEU A 314 -5.37 -17.61 6.49
C LEU A 314 -5.62 -16.54 7.56
N GLN A 315 -6.86 -16.39 8.02
CA GLN A 315 -7.21 -15.44 9.07
C GLN A 315 -6.54 -15.81 10.41
N ILE A 316 -6.53 -17.09 10.77
CA ILE A 316 -5.89 -17.60 11.97
C ILE A 316 -4.36 -17.40 11.89
N GLN A 317 -3.74 -17.80 10.77
CA GLN A 317 -2.29 -17.71 10.58
C GLN A 317 -1.78 -16.26 10.60
N ASN A 318 -2.51 -15.33 9.99
CA ASN A 318 -2.12 -13.92 9.94
C ASN A 318 -2.55 -13.13 11.19
N LEU A 319 -3.24 -13.77 12.15
CA LEU A 319 -3.87 -13.11 13.30
C LEU A 319 -4.70 -11.89 12.91
N SER A 320 -5.31 -11.94 11.72
CA SER A 320 -6.05 -10.84 11.10
C SER A 320 -7.27 -10.45 11.94
N THR A 321 -7.65 -9.18 11.86
CA THR A 321 -8.81 -8.61 12.57
C THR A 321 -10.09 -9.40 12.28
N MET A 322 -10.66 -10.04 13.29
CA MET A 322 -11.82 -10.92 13.19
C MET A 322 -13.17 -10.18 13.13
N ASP A 323 -13.21 -8.94 13.62
CA ASP A 323 -14.39 -8.07 13.62
C ASP A 323 -13.97 -6.61 13.43
N ALA A 324 -14.79 -5.82 12.75
CA ALA A 324 -14.47 -4.43 12.46
C ALA A 324 -15.67 -3.49 12.61
N ASP A 325 -15.39 -2.25 13.01
CA ASP A 325 -16.39 -1.19 12.98
C ASP A 325 -16.76 -0.88 11.52
N TRP A 326 -18.05 -0.77 11.25
CA TRP A 326 -18.58 -0.61 9.89
C TRP A 326 -18.01 0.63 9.18
N MET A 327 -17.74 1.72 9.91
CA MET A 327 -17.24 2.97 9.34
C MET A 327 -15.75 2.83 9.02
N TYR A 328 -15.00 2.22 9.94
CA TYR A 328 -13.60 1.90 9.72
C TYR A 328 -13.44 0.93 8.53
N ALA A 329 -14.20 -0.16 8.52
CA ALA A 329 -14.16 -1.17 7.46
C ALA A 329 -14.52 -0.58 6.09
N SER A 330 -15.56 0.25 6.00
CA SER A 330 -15.96 0.87 4.72
C SER A 330 -14.89 1.79 4.15
N TYR A 331 -14.14 2.47 5.02
CA TYR A 331 -13.14 3.44 4.59
C TYR A 331 -11.75 2.82 4.35
N HIS A 332 -11.35 1.83 5.14
CA HIS A 332 -10.00 1.25 5.11
C HIS A 332 -9.90 -0.09 4.38
N PHE A 333 -10.95 -0.92 4.37
CA PHE A 333 -10.83 -2.26 3.83
C PHE A 333 -11.24 -2.33 2.36
N SER A 334 -10.30 -2.78 1.53
CA SER A 334 -10.54 -3.15 0.13
C SER A 334 -11.23 -4.51 -0.01
N HIS A 335 -11.11 -5.37 1.00
CA HIS A 335 -11.73 -6.70 1.07
C HIS A 335 -12.84 -6.72 2.14
N PRO A 336 -13.97 -7.41 1.91
CA PRO A 336 -14.97 -7.62 2.95
C PRO A 336 -14.39 -8.42 4.12
N ILE A 337 -14.92 -8.22 5.33
CA ILE A 337 -14.46 -8.97 6.50
C ILE A 337 -14.83 -10.46 6.36
N LEU A 338 -14.06 -11.34 7.02
CA LEU A 338 -14.24 -12.78 6.90
C LEU A 338 -15.69 -13.21 7.19
N SER A 339 -16.32 -12.65 8.23
CA SER A 339 -17.71 -12.97 8.57
C SER A 339 -18.71 -12.59 7.48
N GLU A 340 -18.45 -11.53 6.70
CA GLU A 340 -19.29 -11.14 5.57
C GLU A 340 -19.12 -12.12 4.40
N ARG A 341 -17.88 -12.53 4.10
CA ARG A 341 -17.58 -13.51 3.04
C ARG A 341 -18.15 -14.89 3.35
N LEU A 342 -17.95 -15.39 4.57
CA LEU A 342 -18.52 -16.67 5.01
C LEU A 342 -20.05 -16.67 4.98
N LYS A 343 -20.67 -15.54 5.34
CA LYS A 343 -22.12 -15.39 5.22
C LYS A 343 -22.58 -15.39 3.76
N ALA A 344 -21.86 -14.72 2.86
CA ALA A 344 -22.18 -14.72 1.43
C ALA A 344 -22.02 -16.11 0.80
N LEU A 345 -21.10 -16.92 1.31
CA LEU A 345 -20.93 -18.31 0.92
C LEU A 345 -21.98 -19.25 1.51
N ASP A 346 -22.93 -18.78 2.33
CA ASP A 346 -23.85 -19.62 3.12
C ASP A 346 -23.09 -20.72 3.91
N TRP A 347 -21.94 -20.35 4.49
CA TRP A 347 -21.16 -21.28 5.31
C TRP A 347 -21.82 -21.51 6.66
N THR A 348 -22.10 -22.78 6.95
CA THR A 348 -22.50 -23.25 8.28
C THR A 348 -21.27 -23.79 9.00
N PRO A 349 -21.01 -23.41 10.26
CA PRO A 349 -19.85 -23.90 10.98
C PRO A 349 -19.84 -25.44 11.05
N SER A 350 -18.73 -26.08 10.69
CA SER A 350 -18.65 -27.56 10.58
C SER A 350 -17.80 -28.22 11.67
N GLY A 351 -17.46 -27.48 12.72
CA GLY A 351 -16.57 -27.91 13.82
C GLY A 351 -15.26 -27.13 13.78
N LYS A 352 -14.42 -27.24 14.82
CA LYS A 352 -13.17 -26.46 14.89
C LYS A 352 -12.26 -26.83 13.72
N VAL A 353 -11.96 -25.86 12.84
CA VAL A 353 -10.85 -25.98 11.90
C VAL A 353 -9.55 -26.06 12.71
N VAL A 354 -9.05 -27.28 12.88
CA VAL A 354 -7.74 -27.52 13.48
C VAL A 354 -6.70 -27.05 12.47
N VAL A 355 -6.07 -25.91 12.75
CA VAL A 355 -4.81 -25.59 12.11
C VAL A 355 -3.80 -26.57 12.69
N GLU A 356 -3.46 -27.63 11.95
CA GLU A 356 -2.32 -28.46 12.29
C GLU A 356 -1.11 -27.52 12.37
N GLU A 357 -0.59 -27.29 13.58
CA GLU A 357 0.79 -26.85 13.76
C GLU A 357 1.66 -27.98 13.23
N LYS A 358 1.95 -27.95 11.93
CA LYS A 358 3.14 -28.62 11.44
C LYS A 358 4.32 -27.88 12.05
N ASP A 359 4.78 -28.39 13.19
CA ASP A 359 6.16 -28.26 13.62
C ASP A 359 7.06 -28.55 12.42
N GLY A 360 7.68 -27.49 11.87
CA GLY A 360 8.80 -27.62 10.94
C GLY A 360 8.69 -26.93 9.58
N GLU A 361 7.50 -26.77 9.00
CA GLU A 361 7.37 -26.19 7.64
C GLU A 361 6.16 -25.29 7.53
N VAL A 362 6.30 -24.06 8.04
CA VAL A 362 5.71 -22.93 7.34
C VAL A 362 6.41 -22.94 5.98
N GLU A 363 5.73 -23.44 4.93
CA GLU A 363 6.16 -23.19 3.55
C GLU A 363 6.52 -21.72 3.48
N LYS A 364 7.81 -21.46 3.27
CA LYS A 364 8.43 -20.15 3.43
C LYS A 364 7.81 -19.22 2.40
N ALA A 365 6.72 -18.53 2.76
CA ALA A 365 6.06 -17.53 1.92
C ALA A 365 6.98 -16.33 1.59
N SER A 366 8.14 -16.26 2.23
CA SER A 366 9.23 -15.36 1.87
C SER A 366 10.36 -16.18 1.26
N GLY A 367 10.47 -16.18 -0.07
CA GLY A 367 11.63 -16.67 -0.84
C GLY A 367 12.92 -15.86 -0.58
N ARG A 368 13.18 -15.49 0.68
CA ARG A 368 14.38 -14.77 1.12
C ARG A 368 15.11 -15.65 2.12
N GLU A 369 16.37 -15.95 1.82
CA GLU A 369 17.30 -16.44 2.84
C GLU A 369 17.50 -15.33 3.86
N LEU A 370 17.35 -15.68 5.14
CA LEU A 370 17.46 -14.82 6.31
C LEU A 370 18.86 -14.21 6.46
#